data_AF-F5XN93-F1
#
_entry.id   AF-F5XN93-F1
#
_cell.length_a   1.000
_cell.length_b   1.000
_cell.length_c   1.000
_cell.angle_alpha   90.00
_cell.angle_beta   90.00
_cell.angle_gamma   90.00
#
_symmetry.space_group_name_H-M   'P 1'
#
loop_
_entity.id
_entity.type
_entity.pdbx_description
1 polymer ?
#
loop_
_entity_poly.entity_id
_entity_poly.type
_entity_poly.pdbx_seq_one_letter_code
_entity_poly.pdbx_strand_id
1 'polypeptide(L)'
;MGLVSAASRPADRRQSPIELLTGFRVGVTSDRRSQDLISALERRGAEVLHAPALKIAPHDQDTILVAETRALIEARPEVVLITTGYGMRRWLEVADTVGLGARLTEVLEDALILARGPKSVGAIRAAGLEEEAASASDTTASLIDAVHQAGLTGRRVAIQLHGYTDEIQLARLRDLSARVWTVTPYRWVPPAAPDRLTRLIEATCARHLDAVTFTSAPGAEATVAVAREIGLLDEFVAALETDVLAVAVGPVTAGPLRDAGATVLAPDRHRLGALIRLVSEELAEHRVRRLRCGAAELELRGGAVLVDGRLITLSPNAFALLRTLAGTEGVARRADLQRCLPDGTDEHALDVAISRLRRSLGVPGLVKTVVKRGYRLGAVR
;
A
#
# COMPACT_ATOMS: atom_id res chain seq x y z
N MET A 1 -21.40 12.71 70.42
CA MET A 1 -20.33 12.26 69.52
C MET A 1 -20.98 11.60 68.31
N GLY A 2 -21.28 12.40 67.28
CA GLY A 2 -21.95 11.94 66.06
C GLY A 2 -20.94 11.46 65.04
N LEU A 3 -21.10 10.21 64.60
CA LEU A 3 -20.27 9.56 63.59
C LEU A 3 -20.52 10.19 62.22
N VAL A 4 -19.44 10.66 61.61
CA VAL A 4 -19.39 11.22 60.26
C VAL A 4 -19.63 10.11 59.24
N SER A 5 -20.73 10.23 58.49
CA SER A 5 -21.04 9.37 57.35
C SER A 5 -20.08 9.67 56.20
N ALA A 6 -19.20 8.71 55.89
CA ALA A 6 -18.36 8.77 54.71
C ALA A 6 -19.22 8.43 53.48
N ALA A 7 -19.56 9.45 52.70
CA ALA A 7 -20.19 9.30 51.40
C ALA A 7 -19.23 8.54 50.46
N SER A 8 -19.64 7.33 50.07
CA SER A 8 -18.98 6.51 49.06
C SER A 8 -19.04 7.21 47.69
N ARG A 9 -17.87 7.52 47.13
CA ARG A 9 -17.74 7.95 45.73
C ARG A 9 -18.24 6.83 44.81
N PRO A 10 -19.01 7.14 43.73
CA PRO A 10 -19.43 6.12 42.80
C PRO A 10 -18.22 5.51 42.10
N ALA A 11 -18.20 4.19 42.03
CA ALA A 11 -17.16 3.40 41.39
C ALA A 11 -16.98 3.84 39.92
N ASP A 12 -15.75 4.22 39.61
CA ASP A 12 -15.26 4.46 38.26
C ASP A 12 -15.46 3.18 37.43
N ARG A 13 -16.48 3.16 36.57
CA ARG A 13 -16.63 2.14 35.53
C ARG A 13 -15.46 2.33 34.57
N ARG A 14 -14.34 1.64 34.83
CA ARG A 14 -13.22 1.54 33.89
C ARG A 14 -13.77 1.02 32.57
N GLN A 15 -13.96 1.94 31.63
CA GLN A 15 -14.33 1.63 30.26
C GLN A 15 -13.16 0.88 29.63
N SER A 16 -13.47 -0.18 28.86
CA SER A 16 -12.45 -0.87 28.09
C SER A 16 -11.71 0.15 27.21
N PRO A 17 -10.36 0.17 27.23
CA PRO A 17 -9.60 1.12 26.43
C PRO A 17 -9.99 0.97 24.96
N ILE A 18 -10.22 2.11 24.28
CA ILE A 18 -10.52 2.12 22.84
C ILE A 18 -9.32 1.54 22.09
N GLU A 19 -9.60 0.64 21.16
CA GLU A 19 -8.57 0.00 20.35
C GLU A 19 -7.80 1.05 19.54
N LEU A 20 -6.48 0.84 19.40
CA LEU A 20 -5.53 1.84 18.92
C LEU A 20 -5.91 2.44 17.55
N LEU A 21 -6.45 1.62 16.65
CA LEU A 21 -6.81 2.00 15.29
C LEU A 21 -8.30 2.33 15.11
N THR A 22 -9.07 2.43 16.18
CA THR A 22 -10.50 2.79 16.11
C THR A 22 -10.70 4.07 15.28
N GLY A 23 -11.51 3.99 14.23
CA GLY A 23 -11.84 5.11 13.37
C GLY A 23 -10.93 5.28 12.15
N PHE A 24 -9.81 4.55 12.07
CA PHE A 24 -8.93 4.58 10.90
C PHE A 24 -9.37 3.57 9.84
N ARG A 25 -9.16 3.91 8.58
CA ARG A 25 -9.45 3.09 7.40
C ARG A 25 -8.14 2.74 6.69
N VAL A 26 -7.85 1.45 6.54
CA VAL A 26 -6.58 0.96 5.99
C VAL A 26 -6.81 0.16 4.71
N GLY A 27 -6.14 0.54 3.63
CA GLY A 27 -6.07 -0.22 2.39
C GLY A 27 -5.08 -1.38 2.48
N VAL A 28 -5.51 -2.57 2.06
CA VAL A 28 -4.65 -3.77 1.98
C VAL A 28 -4.55 -4.24 0.53
N THR A 29 -3.34 -4.21 -0.02
CA THR A 29 -3.07 -4.56 -1.43
C THR A 29 -2.60 -6.00 -1.64
N SER A 30 -2.35 -6.73 -0.55
CA SER A 30 -1.84 -8.10 -0.63
C SER A 30 -2.97 -9.11 -0.92
N ASP A 31 -2.64 -10.18 -1.64
CA ASP A 31 -3.53 -11.33 -1.84
C ASP A 31 -3.14 -12.47 -0.88
N ARG A 32 -1.89 -12.94 -0.97
CA ARG A 32 -1.35 -13.99 -0.08
C ARG A 32 -1.21 -13.51 1.37
N ARG A 33 -1.76 -14.28 2.32
CA ARG A 33 -1.81 -13.94 3.76
C ARG A 33 -2.48 -12.59 4.05
N SER A 34 -3.32 -12.11 3.13
CA SER A 34 -4.13 -10.90 3.34
C SER A 34 -5.02 -11.04 4.57
N GLN A 35 -5.65 -12.20 4.78
CA GLN A 35 -6.51 -12.44 5.93
C GLN A 35 -5.78 -12.26 7.27
N ASP A 36 -4.53 -12.70 7.40
CA ASP A 36 -3.73 -12.50 8.61
C ASP A 36 -3.53 -11.00 8.91
N LEU A 37 -3.25 -10.23 7.85
CA LEU A 37 -3.04 -8.78 7.94
C LEU A 37 -4.34 -8.05 8.26
N ILE A 38 -5.40 -8.33 7.51
CA ILE A 38 -6.75 -7.77 7.68
C ILE A 38 -7.22 -8.02 9.12
N SER A 39 -7.23 -9.27 9.57
CA SER A 39 -7.70 -9.62 10.91
C SER A 39 -6.80 -9.06 12.03
N ALA A 40 -5.53 -8.76 11.77
CA ALA A 40 -4.67 -8.10 12.74
C ALA A 40 -4.95 -6.59 12.87
N LEU A 41 -5.33 -5.94 11.78
CA LEU A 41 -5.74 -4.53 11.75
C LEU A 41 -7.13 -4.34 12.34
N GLU A 42 -8.09 -5.19 11.97
CA GLU A 42 -9.47 -5.16 12.48
C GLU A 42 -9.53 -5.42 13.98
N ARG A 43 -8.71 -6.35 14.51
CA ARG A 43 -8.60 -6.57 15.96
C ARG A 43 -8.11 -5.34 16.72
N ARG A 44 -7.44 -4.40 16.04
CA ARG A 44 -7.02 -3.11 16.59
C ARG A 44 -8.02 -1.98 16.30
N GLY A 45 -9.19 -2.30 15.74
CA GLY A 45 -10.28 -1.35 15.52
C GLY A 45 -10.28 -0.64 14.16
N ALA A 46 -9.37 -1.00 13.23
CA ALA A 46 -9.38 -0.42 11.89
C ALA A 46 -10.50 -0.99 11.01
N GLU A 47 -11.08 -0.15 10.15
CA GLU A 47 -11.83 -0.62 8.97
C GLU A 47 -10.82 -0.95 7.86
N VAL A 48 -11.02 -2.06 7.14
CA VAL A 48 -10.08 -2.49 6.10
C VAL A 48 -10.75 -2.52 4.73
N LEU A 49 -10.14 -1.82 3.77
CA LEU A 49 -10.47 -1.94 2.34
C LEU A 49 -9.49 -2.93 1.69
N HIS A 50 -9.96 -4.14 1.39
CA HIS A 50 -9.14 -5.15 0.73
C HIS A 50 -9.26 -5.07 -0.79
N ALA A 51 -8.14 -4.76 -1.45
CA ALA A 51 -8.03 -4.65 -2.89
C ALA A 51 -6.72 -5.34 -3.36
N PRO A 52 -6.73 -6.67 -3.53
CA PRO A 52 -5.53 -7.39 -3.91
C PRO A 52 -5.05 -6.89 -5.27
N ALA A 53 -3.82 -6.34 -5.31
CA ALA A 53 -3.29 -5.73 -6.52
C ALA A 53 -2.93 -6.77 -7.58
N LEU A 54 -2.58 -7.99 -7.15
CA LEU A 54 -2.15 -9.06 -8.02
C LEU A 54 -2.58 -10.42 -7.47
N LYS A 55 -2.91 -11.35 -8.36
CA LYS A 55 -3.09 -12.76 -8.05
C LYS A 55 -2.09 -13.60 -8.86
N ILE A 56 -1.55 -14.65 -8.23
CA ILE A 56 -0.79 -15.68 -8.95
C ILE A 56 -1.81 -16.57 -9.67
N ALA A 57 -1.74 -16.68 -11.01
CA ALA A 57 -2.64 -17.57 -11.75
C ALA A 57 -2.29 -19.04 -11.44
N PRO A 58 -3.27 -19.91 -11.13
CA PRO A 58 -3.01 -21.35 -10.99
C PRO A 58 -3.07 -22.08 -12.35
N HIS A 59 -2.14 -23.01 -12.55
CA HIS A 59 -2.12 -24.14 -13.51
C HIS A 59 -1.87 -23.88 -15.00
N ASP A 60 -2.53 -22.93 -15.67
CA ASP A 60 -2.33 -22.72 -17.13
C ASP A 60 -0.90 -22.24 -17.46
N GLN A 61 -0.27 -21.57 -16.50
CA GLN A 61 1.10 -21.06 -16.62
C GLN A 61 2.16 -22.16 -16.61
N ASP A 62 1.94 -23.26 -15.90
CA ASP A 62 2.94 -24.34 -15.88
C ASP A 62 3.07 -24.96 -17.27
N THR A 63 1.98 -25.05 -18.04
CA THR A 63 2.03 -25.56 -19.42
C THR A 63 2.79 -24.61 -20.37
N ILE A 64 2.54 -23.30 -20.25
CA ILE A 64 3.27 -22.27 -21.02
C ILE A 64 4.75 -22.26 -20.63
N LEU A 65 5.06 -22.27 -19.33
CA LEU A 65 6.41 -22.29 -18.80
C LEU A 65 7.17 -23.54 -19.27
N VAL A 66 6.52 -24.69 -19.28
CA VAL A 66 7.10 -25.94 -19.80
C VAL A 66 7.40 -25.84 -21.29
N ALA A 67 6.52 -25.22 -22.09
CA ALA A 67 6.76 -24.99 -23.51
C ALA A 67 7.92 -24.01 -23.75
N GLU A 68 7.95 -22.87 -23.03
CA GLU A 68 9.04 -21.89 -23.07
C GLU A 68 10.38 -22.55 -22.65
N THR A 69 10.35 -23.39 -21.61
CA THR A 69 11.53 -24.14 -21.13
C THR A 69 12.05 -25.11 -22.19
N ARG A 70 11.17 -25.86 -22.85
CA ARG A 70 11.57 -26.77 -23.95
C ARG A 70 12.20 -26.01 -25.10
N ALA A 71 11.60 -24.89 -25.50
CA ALA A 71 12.13 -24.04 -26.57
C ALA A 71 13.49 -23.46 -26.21
N LEU A 72 13.71 -23.06 -24.95
CA LEU A 72 15.01 -22.58 -24.47
C LEU A 72 16.07 -23.69 -24.48
N ILE A 73 15.72 -24.90 -24.00
CA ILE A 73 16.62 -26.05 -24.00
C ILE A 73 17.06 -26.39 -25.43
N GLU A 74 16.14 -26.37 -26.39
CA GLU A 74 16.45 -26.62 -27.81
C GLU A 74 17.30 -25.50 -28.41
N ALA A 75 17.03 -24.25 -28.03
CA ALA A 75 17.76 -23.09 -28.53
C ALA A 75 19.22 -23.02 -28.06
N ARG A 76 19.53 -23.55 -26.87
CA ARG A 76 20.84 -23.42 -26.19
C ARG A 76 21.40 -21.99 -26.29
N PRO A 77 20.79 -21.01 -25.60
CA PRO A 77 21.23 -19.62 -25.63
C PRO A 77 22.67 -19.49 -25.10
N GLU A 78 23.41 -18.51 -25.60
CA GLU A 78 24.78 -18.22 -25.16
C GLU A 78 24.81 -17.37 -23.89
N VAL A 79 23.75 -16.58 -23.67
CA VAL A 79 23.61 -15.69 -22.51
C VAL A 79 22.24 -15.87 -21.88
N VAL A 80 22.17 -15.96 -20.56
CA VAL A 80 20.92 -16.06 -19.80
C VAL A 80 20.82 -14.93 -18.77
N LEU A 81 19.75 -14.15 -18.86
CA LEU A 81 19.47 -13.02 -17.97
C LEU A 81 18.45 -13.44 -16.90
N ILE A 82 18.83 -13.36 -15.62
CA ILE A 82 17.96 -13.72 -14.49
C ILE A 82 17.49 -12.47 -13.76
N THR A 83 16.20 -12.14 -13.93
CA THR A 83 15.61 -10.93 -13.35
C THR A 83 15.26 -11.07 -11.87
N THR A 84 14.83 -12.26 -11.41
CA THR A 84 14.45 -12.45 -10.01
C THR A 84 14.82 -13.83 -9.47
N GLY A 85 15.23 -13.88 -8.21
CA GLY A 85 15.47 -15.17 -7.54
C GLY A 85 14.21 -16.01 -7.30
N TYR A 86 13.02 -15.40 -7.21
CA TYR A 86 11.77 -16.16 -7.12
C TYR A 86 11.45 -16.84 -8.47
N GLY A 87 11.54 -16.09 -9.57
CA GLY A 87 11.34 -16.64 -10.91
C GLY A 87 12.30 -17.78 -11.21
N MET A 88 13.59 -17.62 -10.87
CA MET A 88 14.59 -18.68 -11.04
C MET A 88 14.22 -19.97 -10.29
N ARG A 89 13.88 -19.88 -8.99
CA ARG A 89 13.48 -21.06 -8.20
C ARG A 89 12.22 -21.73 -8.74
N ARG A 90 11.20 -20.93 -9.10
CA ARG A 90 9.95 -21.48 -9.64
C ARG A 90 10.18 -22.17 -10.98
N TRP A 91 11.04 -21.60 -11.82
CA TRP A 91 11.39 -22.18 -13.11
C TRP A 91 12.03 -23.56 -12.96
N LEU A 92 13.05 -23.68 -12.11
CA LEU A 92 13.70 -24.95 -11.81
C LEU A 92 12.73 -25.96 -11.21
N GLU A 93 11.93 -25.55 -10.21
CA GLU A 93 10.92 -26.41 -9.59
C GLU A 93 9.95 -26.99 -10.62
N VAL A 94 9.39 -26.16 -11.51
CA VAL A 94 8.47 -26.63 -12.56
C VAL A 94 9.19 -27.54 -13.54
N ALA A 95 10.39 -27.19 -13.98
CA ALA A 95 11.18 -28.03 -14.89
C ALA A 95 11.46 -29.42 -14.28
N ASP A 96 11.79 -29.48 -12.99
CA ASP A 96 11.99 -30.74 -12.26
C ASP A 96 10.70 -31.58 -12.23
N THR A 97 9.55 -30.96 -11.93
CA THR A 97 8.27 -31.69 -11.84
C THR A 97 7.85 -32.37 -13.14
N VAL A 98 8.31 -31.86 -14.29
CA VAL A 98 8.03 -32.44 -15.62
C VAL A 98 9.21 -33.18 -16.25
N GLY A 99 10.28 -33.42 -15.49
CA GLY A 99 11.46 -34.18 -15.96
C GLY A 99 12.37 -33.43 -16.93
N LEU A 100 12.29 -32.09 -16.98
CA LEU A 100 13.18 -31.22 -17.76
C LEU A 100 14.37 -30.68 -16.97
N GLY A 101 14.36 -30.82 -15.64
CA GLY A 101 15.36 -30.29 -14.70
C GLY A 101 16.81 -30.47 -15.13
N ALA A 102 17.27 -31.72 -15.24
CA ALA A 102 18.66 -32.02 -15.58
C ALA A 102 19.11 -31.40 -16.92
N ARG A 103 18.25 -31.43 -17.94
CA ARG A 103 18.54 -30.84 -19.26
C ARG A 103 18.54 -29.31 -19.22
N LEU A 104 17.68 -28.72 -18.39
CA LEU A 104 17.67 -27.28 -18.18
C LEU A 104 18.97 -26.86 -17.49
N THR A 105 19.37 -27.54 -16.42
CA THR A 105 20.61 -27.25 -15.69
C THR A 105 21.83 -27.34 -16.61
N GLU A 106 21.96 -28.39 -17.42
CA GLU A 106 23.06 -28.52 -18.42
C GLU A 106 23.12 -27.30 -19.35
N VAL A 107 21.97 -26.85 -19.87
CA VAL A 107 21.92 -25.68 -20.76
C VAL A 107 22.25 -24.37 -20.04
N LEU A 108 21.92 -24.27 -18.75
CA LEU A 108 22.26 -23.09 -17.94
C LEU A 108 23.74 -23.08 -17.54
N GLU A 109 24.35 -24.23 -17.27
CA GLU A 109 25.79 -24.38 -17.00
C GLU A 109 26.65 -23.99 -18.20
N ASP A 110 26.20 -24.31 -19.41
CA ASP A 110 26.88 -23.96 -20.67
C ASP A 110 26.76 -22.46 -21.04
N ALA A 111 25.86 -21.71 -20.40
CA ALA A 111 25.54 -20.34 -20.77
C ALA A 111 26.20 -19.31 -19.83
N LEU A 112 26.51 -18.12 -20.37
CA LEU A 112 26.93 -16.99 -19.53
C LEU A 112 25.72 -16.40 -18.81
N ILE A 113 25.67 -16.51 -17.48
CA ILE A 113 24.54 -16.04 -16.68
C ILE A 113 24.82 -14.63 -16.14
N LEU A 114 23.90 -13.69 -16.41
CA LEU A 114 23.86 -12.36 -15.80
C LEU A 114 22.68 -12.21 -14.85
N ALA A 115 22.92 -11.65 -13.67
CA ALA A 115 21.91 -11.49 -12.63
C ALA A 115 21.53 -10.02 -12.43
N ARG A 116 20.22 -9.73 -12.30
CA ARG A 116 19.75 -8.35 -12.02
C ARG A 116 20.19 -7.81 -10.66
N GLY A 117 20.54 -8.67 -9.70
CA GLY A 117 20.88 -8.21 -8.35
C GLY A 117 21.02 -9.34 -7.33
N PRO A 118 21.29 -9.01 -6.04
CA PRO A 118 21.73 -9.98 -5.02
C PRO A 118 20.75 -11.15 -4.79
N LYS A 119 19.45 -10.92 -4.99
CA LYS A 119 18.43 -11.97 -4.84
C LYS A 119 18.46 -12.99 -5.97
N SER A 120 18.74 -12.54 -7.20
CA SER A 120 18.91 -13.43 -8.35
C SER A 120 20.20 -14.22 -8.20
N VAL A 121 21.30 -13.56 -7.84
CA VAL A 121 22.58 -14.20 -7.49
C VAL A 121 22.39 -15.30 -6.46
N GLY A 122 21.75 -15.00 -5.33
CA GLY A 122 21.50 -16.01 -4.30
C GLY A 122 20.66 -17.21 -4.77
N ALA A 123 19.79 -17.04 -5.75
CA ALA A 123 18.99 -18.14 -6.31
C ALA A 123 19.79 -18.97 -7.33
N ILE A 124 20.63 -18.34 -8.14
CA ILE A 124 21.54 -19.01 -9.10
C ILE A 124 22.50 -19.91 -8.33
N ARG A 125 23.19 -19.36 -7.32
CA ARG A 125 24.14 -20.11 -6.49
C ARG A 125 23.47 -21.24 -5.69
N ALA A 126 22.25 -21.04 -5.21
CA ALA A 126 21.49 -22.08 -4.53
C ALA A 126 21.11 -23.25 -5.46
N ALA A 127 21.11 -23.03 -6.77
CA ALA A 127 20.90 -24.06 -7.78
C ALA A 127 22.22 -24.73 -8.24
N GLY A 128 23.37 -24.36 -7.66
CA GLY A 128 24.68 -24.88 -8.05
C GLY A 128 25.27 -24.25 -9.30
N LEU A 129 24.67 -23.17 -9.81
CA LEU A 129 25.12 -22.45 -11.00
C LEU A 129 26.02 -21.25 -10.62
N GLU A 130 26.85 -20.81 -11.56
CA GLU A 130 27.71 -19.63 -11.42
C GLU A 130 27.21 -18.47 -12.29
N GLU A 131 27.22 -17.26 -11.75
CA GLU A 131 26.95 -16.04 -12.50
C GLU A 131 28.25 -15.28 -12.83
N GLU A 132 28.34 -14.72 -14.04
CA GLU A 132 29.51 -13.94 -14.47
C GLU A 132 29.52 -12.55 -13.84
N ALA A 133 28.35 -11.89 -13.82
CA ALA A 133 28.21 -10.57 -13.26
C ALA A 133 26.78 -10.28 -12.76
N ALA A 134 26.69 -9.43 -11.76
CA ALA A 134 25.46 -8.76 -11.37
C ALA A 134 25.40 -7.36 -11.98
N SER A 135 24.20 -6.90 -12.39
CA SER A 135 24.03 -5.54 -12.89
C SER A 135 24.33 -4.49 -11.81
N ALA A 136 24.75 -3.30 -12.25
CA ALA A 136 25.13 -2.20 -11.35
C ALA A 136 23.96 -1.66 -10.51
N SER A 137 22.72 -1.87 -10.98
CA SER A 137 21.49 -1.58 -10.22
C SER A 137 20.48 -2.72 -10.38
N ASP A 138 19.53 -2.81 -9.43
CA ASP A 138 18.49 -3.84 -9.38
C ASP A 138 17.35 -3.64 -10.44
N THR A 139 17.69 -3.13 -11.64
CA THR A 139 16.74 -2.79 -12.71
C THR A 139 16.95 -3.63 -13.97
N THR A 140 15.88 -3.89 -14.73
CA THR A 140 15.96 -4.61 -16.01
C THR A 140 16.76 -3.83 -17.06
N ALA A 141 16.63 -2.50 -17.06
CA ALA A 141 17.43 -1.63 -17.91
C ALA A 141 18.93 -1.80 -17.67
N SER A 142 19.37 -1.80 -16.41
CA SER A 142 20.78 -1.98 -16.05
C SER A 142 21.30 -3.39 -16.38
N LEU A 143 20.44 -4.40 -16.32
CA LEU A 143 20.80 -5.76 -16.76
C LEU A 143 21.03 -5.82 -18.28
N ILE A 144 20.24 -5.10 -19.06
CA ILE A 144 20.43 -4.99 -20.52
C ILE A 144 21.65 -4.13 -20.85
N ASP A 145 21.90 -3.06 -20.08
CA ASP A 145 23.13 -2.28 -20.20
C ASP A 145 24.37 -3.16 -20.00
N ALA A 146 24.33 -4.10 -19.05
CA ALA A 146 25.41 -5.04 -18.80
C ALA A 146 25.67 -5.96 -20.00
N VAL A 147 24.64 -6.37 -20.76
CA VAL A 147 24.82 -7.13 -22.01
C VAL A 147 25.63 -6.33 -23.03
N HIS A 148 25.31 -5.05 -23.19
CA HIS A 148 26.02 -4.18 -24.12
C HIS A 148 27.47 -3.91 -23.66
N GLN A 149 27.65 -3.56 -22.38
CA GLN A 149 28.96 -3.24 -21.80
C GLN A 149 29.92 -4.43 -21.78
N ALA A 150 29.41 -5.65 -21.61
CA ALA A 150 30.19 -6.88 -21.67
C ALA A 150 30.51 -7.33 -23.11
N GLY A 151 30.10 -6.58 -24.14
CA GLY A 151 30.35 -6.92 -25.54
C GLY A 151 29.53 -8.13 -26.03
N LEU A 152 28.39 -8.42 -25.40
CA LEU A 152 27.54 -9.57 -25.71
C LEU A 152 26.45 -9.24 -26.75
N THR A 153 26.64 -8.16 -27.52
CA THR A 153 25.72 -7.76 -28.60
C THR A 153 25.74 -8.80 -29.73
N GLY A 154 24.60 -9.08 -30.35
CA GLY A 154 24.46 -10.07 -31.42
C GLY A 154 24.47 -11.52 -30.96
N ARG A 155 24.42 -11.79 -29.64
CA ARG A 155 24.34 -13.15 -29.10
C ARG A 155 22.92 -13.70 -29.11
N ARG A 156 22.80 -15.02 -28.96
CA ARG A 156 21.54 -15.70 -28.64
C ARG A 156 21.27 -15.58 -27.14
N VAL A 157 20.24 -14.83 -26.75
CA VAL A 157 19.99 -14.46 -25.36
C VAL A 157 18.67 -15.04 -24.88
N ALA A 158 18.64 -15.60 -23.68
CA ALA A 158 17.39 -15.85 -22.97
C ALA A 158 17.23 -14.89 -21.80
N ILE A 159 15.99 -14.51 -21.48
CA ILE A 159 15.65 -13.72 -20.30
C ILE A 159 14.53 -14.40 -19.50
N GLN A 160 14.80 -14.66 -18.23
CA GLN A 160 13.78 -15.01 -17.26
C GLN A 160 13.06 -13.72 -16.87
N LEU A 161 11.83 -13.55 -17.35
CA LEU A 161 10.97 -12.40 -17.06
C LEU A 161 10.35 -12.52 -15.67
N HIS A 162 10.22 -11.39 -14.98
CA HIS A 162 9.38 -11.30 -13.79
C HIS A 162 7.91 -11.16 -14.19
N GLY A 163 7.01 -11.21 -13.21
CA GLY A 163 5.55 -11.32 -13.45
C GLY A 163 4.88 -10.17 -14.21
N TYR A 164 5.62 -9.12 -14.56
CA TYR A 164 5.21 -8.08 -15.52
C TYR A 164 6.32 -7.93 -16.57
N THR A 165 5.95 -7.85 -17.84
CA THR A 165 6.90 -7.72 -18.96
C THR A 165 7.12 -6.24 -19.27
N ASP A 166 8.34 -5.76 -19.02
CA ASP A 166 8.76 -4.44 -19.51
C ASP A 166 9.03 -4.51 -21.01
N GLU A 167 8.01 -4.22 -21.82
CA GLU A 167 8.08 -4.34 -23.29
C GLU A 167 9.09 -3.38 -23.91
N ILE A 168 9.34 -2.21 -23.29
CA ILE A 168 10.33 -1.25 -23.78
C ILE A 168 11.73 -1.84 -23.65
N GLN A 169 12.05 -2.36 -22.47
CA GLN A 169 13.34 -2.99 -22.23
C GLN A 169 13.48 -4.30 -23.02
N LEU A 170 12.40 -5.09 -23.16
CA LEU A 170 12.44 -6.31 -23.97
C LEU A 170 12.67 -6.02 -25.46
N ALA A 171 12.06 -4.96 -26.01
CA ALA A 171 12.35 -4.50 -27.37
C ALA A 171 13.82 -4.09 -27.52
N ARG A 172 14.34 -3.32 -26.56
CA ARG A 172 15.76 -2.93 -26.54
C ARG A 172 16.70 -4.12 -26.50
N LEU A 173 16.39 -5.17 -25.74
CA LEU A 173 17.18 -6.40 -25.72
C LEU A 173 17.13 -7.14 -27.07
N ARG A 174 15.97 -7.14 -27.74
CA ARG A 174 15.81 -7.72 -29.09
C ARG A 174 16.68 -6.99 -30.10
N ASP A 175 16.79 -5.66 -30.02
CA ASP A 175 17.63 -4.87 -30.91
C ASP A 175 19.13 -5.14 -30.70
N LEU A 176 19.53 -5.47 -29.47
CA LEU A 176 20.92 -5.78 -29.12
C LEU A 176 21.31 -7.24 -29.39
N SER A 177 20.37 -8.15 -29.64
CA SER A 177 20.63 -9.59 -29.67
C SER A 177 20.31 -10.19 -31.04
N ALA A 178 21.01 -11.25 -31.45
CA ALA A 178 20.63 -11.97 -32.67
C ALA A 178 19.28 -12.66 -32.52
N ARG A 179 18.97 -13.13 -31.32
CA ARG A 179 17.67 -13.73 -30.98
C ARG A 179 17.44 -13.66 -29.47
N VAL A 180 16.18 -13.45 -29.07
CA VAL A 180 15.76 -13.42 -27.68
C VAL A 180 14.69 -14.47 -27.41
N TRP A 181 14.90 -15.30 -26.40
CA TRP A 181 13.89 -16.18 -25.80
C TRP A 181 13.45 -15.64 -24.45
N THR A 182 12.15 -15.75 -24.15
CA THR A 182 11.59 -15.35 -22.86
C THR A 182 11.13 -16.58 -22.11
N VAL A 183 11.43 -16.63 -20.83
CA VAL A 183 10.83 -17.59 -19.89
C VAL A 183 10.08 -16.79 -18.85
N THR A 184 8.83 -17.17 -18.59
CA THR A 184 7.94 -16.43 -17.69
C THR A 184 7.46 -17.36 -16.58
N PRO A 185 8.26 -17.56 -15.50
CA PRO A 185 7.97 -18.58 -14.48
C PRO A 185 6.69 -18.32 -13.69
N TYR A 186 6.20 -17.09 -13.75
CA TYR A 186 4.92 -16.66 -13.23
C TYR A 186 4.47 -15.42 -14.00
N ARG A 187 3.17 -15.26 -14.22
CA ARG A 187 2.57 -13.99 -14.62
C ARG A 187 1.61 -13.52 -13.55
N TRP A 188 1.60 -12.21 -13.34
CA TRP A 188 0.51 -11.61 -12.61
C TRP A 188 -0.70 -11.51 -13.53
N VAL A 189 -1.80 -12.14 -13.12
CA VAL A 189 -3.09 -11.91 -13.75
C VAL A 189 -3.81 -10.82 -12.96
N PRO A 190 -4.53 -9.91 -13.66
CA PRO A 190 -5.47 -9.03 -13.01
C PRO A 190 -6.40 -9.85 -12.09
N PRO A 191 -6.71 -9.36 -10.88
CA PRO A 191 -7.67 -10.04 -10.02
C PRO A 191 -9.02 -10.19 -10.73
N ALA A 192 -9.80 -11.23 -10.39
CA ALA A 192 -11.12 -11.48 -10.96
C ALA A 192 -12.12 -10.30 -10.79
N ALA A 193 -11.79 -9.34 -9.91
CA ALA A 193 -12.50 -8.10 -9.67
C ALA A 193 -11.53 -6.90 -9.84
N PRO A 194 -11.21 -6.48 -11.07
CA PRO A 194 -10.26 -5.40 -11.34
C PRO A 194 -10.71 -4.05 -10.76
N ASP A 195 -12.01 -3.90 -10.52
CA ASP A 195 -12.63 -2.71 -9.92
C ASP A 195 -12.16 -2.41 -8.48
N ARG A 196 -11.71 -3.40 -7.71
CA ARG A 196 -11.32 -3.18 -6.31
C ARG A 196 -10.06 -2.34 -6.17
N LEU A 197 -9.05 -2.59 -7.01
CA LEU A 197 -7.81 -1.81 -6.98
C LEU A 197 -8.06 -0.37 -7.44
N THR A 198 -8.86 -0.20 -8.50
CA THR A 198 -9.33 1.12 -8.95
C THR A 198 -10.04 1.87 -7.82
N ARG A 199 -10.99 1.23 -7.13
CA ARG A 199 -11.68 1.84 -5.97
C ARG A 199 -10.73 2.19 -4.82
N LEU A 200 -9.70 1.40 -4.57
CA LEU A 200 -8.70 1.73 -3.55
C LEU A 200 -7.89 2.97 -3.96
N ILE A 201 -7.50 3.07 -5.24
CA ILE A 201 -6.80 4.25 -5.77
C ILE A 201 -7.69 5.48 -5.68
N GLU A 202 -8.94 5.39 -6.14
CA GLU A 202 -9.93 6.48 -6.03
C GLU A 202 -10.16 6.90 -4.57
N ALA A 203 -10.31 5.93 -3.65
CA ALA A 203 -10.46 6.20 -2.23
C ALA A 203 -9.21 6.85 -1.62
N THR A 204 -8.01 6.50 -2.10
CA THR A 204 -6.76 7.14 -1.69
C THR A 204 -6.72 8.58 -2.19
N CYS A 205 -7.02 8.81 -3.47
CA CYS A 205 -7.08 10.15 -4.08
C CYS A 205 -8.09 11.05 -3.37
N ALA A 206 -9.25 10.49 -2.98
CA ALA A 206 -10.28 11.19 -2.21
C ALA A 206 -9.94 11.38 -0.72
N ARG A 207 -8.77 10.91 -0.25
CA ARG A 207 -8.37 10.89 1.18
C ARG A 207 -9.39 10.21 2.09
N HIS A 208 -10.04 9.16 1.57
CA HIS A 208 -10.98 8.33 2.31
C HIS A 208 -10.30 7.16 3.04
N LEU A 209 -8.99 6.98 2.85
CA LEU A 209 -8.15 6.06 3.58
C LEU A 209 -7.13 6.84 4.41
N ASP A 210 -6.75 6.28 5.56
CA ASP A 210 -5.71 6.85 6.43
C ASP A 210 -4.35 6.20 6.18
N ALA A 211 -4.34 4.95 5.70
CA ALA A 211 -3.12 4.25 5.30
C ALA A 211 -3.36 3.26 4.15
N VAL A 212 -2.32 2.95 3.39
CA VAL A 212 -2.29 1.85 2.41
C VAL A 212 -1.05 1.00 2.63
N THR A 213 -1.23 -0.32 2.67
CA THR A 213 -0.16 -1.28 2.97
C THR A 213 0.25 -2.08 1.74
N PHE A 214 1.57 -2.28 1.59
CA PHE A 214 2.18 -3.01 0.48
C PHE A 214 3.13 -4.09 1.01
N THR A 215 2.96 -5.32 0.56
CA THR A 215 3.77 -6.47 1.05
C THR A 215 4.64 -7.11 -0.02
N SER A 216 4.63 -6.59 -1.24
CA SER A 216 5.47 -7.06 -2.34
C SER A 216 5.71 -5.95 -3.36
N ALA A 217 6.93 -5.87 -3.89
CA ALA A 217 7.27 -4.92 -4.94
C ALA A 217 6.36 -5.02 -6.17
N PRO A 218 6.02 -6.23 -6.66
CA PRO A 218 5.11 -6.32 -7.79
C PRO A 218 3.71 -5.77 -7.48
N GLY A 219 3.17 -6.02 -6.28
CA GLY A 219 1.86 -5.46 -5.89
C GLY A 219 1.86 -3.93 -5.84
N ALA A 220 2.98 -3.34 -5.41
CA ALA A 220 3.18 -1.89 -5.43
C ALA A 220 3.29 -1.36 -6.87
N GLU A 221 4.09 -2.01 -7.72
CA GLU A 221 4.24 -1.68 -9.14
C GLU A 221 2.90 -1.76 -9.90
N ALA A 222 2.12 -2.81 -9.67
CA ALA A 222 0.80 -2.96 -10.26
C ALA A 222 -0.17 -1.87 -9.83
N THR A 223 -0.11 -1.43 -8.57
CA THR A 223 -0.93 -0.34 -8.07
C THR A 223 -0.58 0.97 -8.78
N VAL A 224 0.71 1.27 -8.93
CA VAL A 224 1.21 2.45 -9.67
C VAL A 224 0.81 2.37 -11.15
N ALA A 225 0.93 1.20 -11.77
CA ALA A 225 0.56 0.99 -13.17
C ALA A 225 -0.93 1.24 -13.40
N VAL A 226 -1.81 0.70 -12.54
CA VAL A 226 -3.26 0.94 -12.63
C VAL A 226 -3.60 2.40 -12.38
N ALA A 227 -2.96 3.06 -11.41
CA ALA A 227 -3.17 4.49 -11.16
C ALA A 227 -2.80 5.33 -12.40
N ARG A 228 -1.72 4.97 -13.10
CA ARG A 228 -1.34 5.61 -14.37
C ARG A 228 -2.34 5.33 -15.48
N GLU A 229 -2.79 4.09 -15.63
CA GLU A 229 -3.74 3.67 -16.66
C GLU A 229 -5.07 4.41 -16.56
N ILE A 230 -5.58 4.62 -15.34
CA ILE A 230 -6.83 5.36 -15.10
C ILE A 230 -6.62 6.89 -15.00
N GLY A 231 -5.40 7.38 -15.23
CA GLY A 231 -5.08 8.80 -15.23
C GLY A 231 -5.12 9.50 -13.86
N LEU A 232 -4.93 8.76 -12.76
CA LEU A 232 -4.96 9.27 -11.37
C LEU A 232 -3.60 9.15 -10.65
N LEU A 233 -2.50 8.94 -11.37
CA LEU A 233 -1.19 8.71 -10.75
C LEU A 233 -0.75 9.92 -9.92
N ASP A 234 -0.88 11.13 -10.46
CA ASP A 234 -0.41 12.34 -9.80
C ASP A 234 -1.23 12.62 -8.52
N GLU A 235 -2.55 12.48 -8.59
CA GLU A 235 -3.44 12.61 -7.43
C GLU A 235 -3.18 11.53 -6.37
N PHE A 236 -2.90 10.30 -6.81
CA PHE A 236 -2.60 9.19 -5.92
C PHE A 236 -1.29 9.45 -5.16
N VAL A 237 -0.23 9.84 -5.86
CA VAL A 237 1.07 10.17 -5.27
C VAL A 237 0.96 11.36 -4.33
N ALA A 238 0.26 12.42 -4.73
CA ALA A 238 0.02 13.58 -3.88
C ALA A 238 -0.70 13.23 -2.58
N ALA A 239 -1.68 12.31 -2.63
CA ALA A 239 -2.37 11.84 -1.42
C ALA A 239 -1.43 11.04 -0.49
N LEU A 240 -0.54 10.21 -1.06
CA LEU A 240 0.42 9.41 -0.29
C LEU A 240 1.55 10.25 0.34
N GLU A 241 1.85 11.42 -0.21
CA GLU A 241 2.88 12.32 0.31
C GLU A 241 2.43 13.00 1.62
N THR A 242 1.14 13.31 1.76
CA THR A 242 0.63 14.16 2.84
C THR A 242 -0.39 13.50 3.75
N ASP A 243 -1.45 12.95 3.18
CA ASP A 243 -2.69 12.62 3.89
C ASP A 243 -2.80 11.13 4.23
N VAL A 244 -2.38 10.28 3.31
CA VAL A 244 -2.55 8.83 3.40
C VAL A 244 -1.19 8.16 3.62
N LEU A 245 -1.05 7.45 4.73
CA LEU A 245 0.21 6.80 5.07
C LEU A 245 0.46 5.58 4.16
N ALA A 246 1.46 5.65 3.28
CA ALA A 246 1.94 4.47 2.55
C ALA A 246 2.97 3.70 3.40
N VAL A 247 2.70 2.42 3.66
CA VAL A 247 3.62 1.53 4.39
C VAL A 247 3.95 0.29 3.58
N ALA A 248 5.22 0.12 3.26
CA ALA A 248 5.75 -1.08 2.63
C ALA A 248 6.39 -2.00 3.67
N VAL A 249 6.36 -3.31 3.43
CA VAL A 249 7.00 -4.29 4.35
C VAL A 249 8.53 -4.16 4.38
N GLY A 250 9.13 -3.52 3.39
CA GLY A 250 10.58 -3.31 3.30
C GLY A 250 10.98 -2.46 2.09
N PRO A 251 12.25 -2.08 1.97
CA PRO A 251 12.73 -1.10 0.98
C PRO A 251 12.50 -1.56 -0.46
N VAL A 252 12.66 -2.85 -0.75
CA VAL A 252 12.39 -3.38 -2.10
C VAL A 252 10.91 -3.26 -2.47
N THR A 253 9.99 -3.41 -1.51
CA THR A 253 8.56 -3.22 -1.77
C THR A 253 8.20 -1.75 -1.94
N ALA A 254 8.91 -0.86 -1.25
CA ALA A 254 8.73 0.59 -1.37
C ALA A 254 9.26 1.17 -2.69
N GLY A 255 10.23 0.51 -3.33
CA GLY A 255 10.90 0.97 -4.55
C GLY A 255 9.96 1.52 -5.62
N PRO A 256 9.01 0.73 -6.16
CA PRO A 256 8.12 1.19 -7.22
C PRO A 256 7.27 2.42 -6.87
N LEU A 257 6.88 2.56 -5.60
CA LEU A 257 6.12 3.72 -5.13
C LEU A 257 7.02 4.95 -5.00
N ARG A 258 8.26 4.78 -4.53
CA ARG A 258 9.25 5.86 -4.42
C ARG A 258 9.71 6.34 -5.79
N ASP A 259 9.88 5.43 -6.75
CA ASP A 259 10.20 5.75 -8.13
C ASP A 259 9.07 6.56 -8.80
N ALA A 260 7.83 6.36 -8.35
CA ALA A 260 6.66 7.15 -8.75
C ALA A 260 6.53 8.48 -7.97
N GLY A 261 7.42 8.77 -7.02
CA GLY A 261 7.43 10.02 -6.23
C GLY A 261 6.72 9.95 -4.88
N ALA A 262 6.21 8.79 -4.45
CA ALA A 262 5.49 8.68 -3.19
C ALA A 262 6.44 8.55 -1.97
N THR A 263 6.05 9.19 -0.87
CA THR A 263 6.68 8.96 0.44
C THR A 263 6.19 7.64 1.04
N VAL A 264 7.10 6.72 1.34
CA VAL A 264 6.76 5.38 1.84
C VAL A 264 7.60 4.99 3.04
N LEU A 265 6.94 4.70 4.15
CA LEU A 265 7.59 4.16 5.34
C LEU A 265 7.80 2.64 5.22
N ALA A 266 8.84 2.15 5.88
CA ALA A 266 9.09 0.72 6.01
C ALA A 266 9.66 0.42 7.40
N PRO A 267 9.28 -0.69 8.05
CA PRO A 267 9.83 -1.08 9.33
C PRO A 267 11.26 -1.62 9.19
N ASP A 268 12.09 -1.48 10.22
CA ASP A 268 13.45 -2.04 10.25
C ASP A 268 13.46 -3.57 10.04
N ARG A 269 12.44 -4.25 10.59
CA ARG A 269 12.24 -5.69 10.40
C ARG A 269 11.24 -5.92 9.28
N HIS A 270 11.69 -6.52 8.18
CA HIS A 270 10.85 -6.75 7.00
C HIS A 270 9.84 -7.91 7.15
N ARG A 271 8.90 -7.80 8.10
CA ARG A 271 7.90 -8.82 8.43
C ARG A 271 6.53 -8.18 8.66
N LEU A 272 5.46 -8.95 8.40
CA LEU A 272 4.07 -8.49 8.56
C LEU A 272 3.78 -7.89 9.95
N GLY A 273 4.23 -8.55 11.03
CA GLY A 273 4.00 -8.04 12.38
C GLY A 273 4.64 -6.67 12.65
N ALA A 274 5.81 -6.40 12.06
CA ALA A 274 6.47 -5.12 12.19
C ALA A 274 5.79 -4.03 11.34
N LEU A 275 5.28 -4.39 10.15
CA LEU A 275 4.46 -3.49 9.33
C LEU A 275 3.17 -3.10 10.06
N ILE A 276 2.46 -4.06 10.67
CA ILE A 276 1.22 -3.79 11.42
C ILE A 276 1.51 -2.84 12.58
N ARG A 277 2.61 -3.08 13.31
CA ARG A 277 3.04 -2.23 14.41
C ARG A 277 3.31 -0.80 13.94
N LEU A 278 4.11 -0.64 12.88
CA LEU A 278 4.45 0.66 12.31
C LEU A 278 3.19 1.43 11.87
N VAL A 279 2.28 0.80 11.11
CA VAL A 279 0.99 1.42 10.74
C VAL A 279 0.22 1.88 11.98
N SER A 280 0.20 1.04 13.03
CA SER A 280 -0.57 1.32 14.23
C SER A 280 -0.02 2.52 15.02
N GLU A 281 1.30 2.58 15.18
CA GLU A 281 2.00 3.65 15.89
C GLU A 281 1.88 4.97 15.11
N GLU A 282 2.20 4.97 13.82
CA GLU A 282 2.16 6.18 12.98
C GLU A 282 0.78 6.83 12.93
N LEU A 283 -0.29 6.02 12.76
CA LEU A 283 -1.65 6.54 12.77
C LEU A 283 -2.04 7.09 14.15
N ALA A 284 -1.74 6.36 15.22
CA ALA A 284 -2.12 6.77 16.57
C ALA A 284 -1.34 7.99 17.09
N GLU A 285 -0.07 8.13 16.71
CA GLU A 285 0.80 9.20 17.19
C GLU A 285 0.66 10.48 16.34
N HIS A 286 0.55 10.34 15.01
CA HIS A 286 0.63 11.49 14.10
C HIS A 286 -0.69 11.85 13.42
N ARG A 287 -1.68 10.95 13.41
CA ARG A 287 -2.99 11.18 12.75
C ARG A 287 -4.14 11.35 13.74
N VAL A 288 -3.85 11.39 15.04
CA VAL A 288 -4.82 11.76 16.08
C VAL A 288 -4.67 13.22 16.43
N ARG A 289 -5.70 14.01 16.18
CA ARG A 289 -5.73 15.41 16.59
C ARG A 289 -6.48 15.56 17.91
N ARG A 290 -5.76 15.97 18.95
CA ARG A 290 -6.31 16.24 20.27
C ARG A 290 -6.71 17.72 20.39
N LEU A 291 -7.81 17.97 21.08
CA LEU A 291 -8.39 19.29 21.30
C LEU A 291 -8.96 19.35 22.72
N ARG A 292 -8.78 20.47 23.42
CA ARG A 292 -9.34 20.68 24.77
C ARG A 292 -10.33 21.82 24.82
N CYS A 293 -11.52 21.57 25.35
CA CYS A 293 -12.57 22.57 25.56
C CYS A 293 -13.01 22.57 27.03
N GLY A 294 -12.41 23.45 27.83
CA GLY A 294 -12.60 23.41 29.28
C GLY A 294 -11.98 22.13 29.86
N ALA A 295 -12.78 21.35 30.58
CA ALA A 295 -12.36 20.05 31.12
C ALA A 295 -12.52 18.88 30.13
N ALA A 296 -13.22 19.09 29.01
CA ALA A 296 -13.47 18.04 28.03
C ALA A 296 -12.30 17.89 27.06
N GLU A 297 -11.91 16.65 26.79
CA GLU A 297 -10.91 16.27 25.80
C GLU A 297 -11.61 15.67 24.57
N LEU A 298 -11.23 16.16 23.40
CA LEU A 298 -11.66 15.65 22.11
C LEU A 298 -10.48 15.03 21.38
N GLU A 299 -10.68 13.85 20.82
CA GLU A 299 -9.76 13.27 19.84
C GLU A 299 -10.47 13.10 18.50
N LEU A 300 -9.89 13.64 17.44
CA LEU A 300 -10.28 13.37 16.05
C LEU A 300 -9.29 12.36 15.48
N ARG A 301 -9.79 11.19 15.06
CA ARG A 301 -8.96 10.10 14.52
C ARG A 301 -9.63 9.43 13.34
N GLY A 302 -9.00 9.48 12.17
CA GLY A 302 -9.58 9.01 10.91
C GLY A 302 -10.98 9.57 10.67
N GLY A 303 -11.98 8.69 10.62
CA GLY A 303 -13.42 8.97 10.50
C GLY A 303 -14.20 9.04 11.83
N ALA A 304 -13.53 9.03 12.98
CA ALA A 304 -14.15 8.97 14.30
C ALA A 304 -13.79 10.15 15.22
N VAL A 305 -14.66 10.37 16.21
CA VAL A 305 -14.46 11.35 17.28
C VAL A 305 -14.59 10.67 18.63
N LEU A 306 -13.66 10.95 19.53
CA LEU A 306 -13.78 10.59 20.94
C LEU A 306 -13.99 11.86 21.76
N VAL A 307 -14.87 11.78 22.76
CA VAL A 307 -15.07 12.81 23.79
C VAL A 307 -14.84 12.16 25.15
N ASP A 308 -13.84 12.62 25.89
CA ASP A 308 -13.43 12.05 27.18
C ASP A 308 -13.26 10.52 27.12
N GLY A 309 -12.62 10.05 26.04
CA GLY A 309 -12.39 8.62 25.79
C GLY A 309 -13.61 7.84 25.32
N ARG A 310 -14.75 8.49 25.02
CA ARG A 310 -15.97 7.84 24.51
C ARG A 310 -16.15 8.09 23.03
N LEU A 311 -16.31 7.02 22.25
CA LEU A 311 -16.61 7.11 20.82
C LEU A 311 -17.97 7.78 20.59
N ILE A 312 -17.99 8.84 19.79
CA ILE A 312 -19.20 9.56 19.40
C ILE A 312 -19.53 9.25 17.95
N THR A 313 -20.74 8.74 17.71
CA THR A 313 -21.26 8.53 16.35
C THR A 313 -21.70 9.86 15.75
N LEU A 314 -21.04 10.26 14.66
CA LEU A 314 -21.42 11.42 13.85
C LEU A 314 -21.88 10.96 12.46
N SER A 315 -22.83 11.69 11.87
CA SER A 315 -23.11 11.53 10.44
C SER A 315 -21.95 12.05 9.59
N PRO A 316 -21.78 11.61 8.32
CA PRO A 316 -20.72 12.12 7.44
C PRO A 316 -20.67 13.64 7.38
N ASN A 317 -21.83 14.29 7.23
CA ASN A 317 -21.96 15.75 7.22
C ASN A 317 -21.52 16.40 8.53
N ALA A 318 -21.91 15.84 9.68
CA ALA A 318 -21.51 16.36 10.98
C ALA A 318 -19.99 16.22 11.20
N PHE A 319 -19.42 15.11 10.76
CA PHE A 319 -17.98 14.86 10.82
C PHE A 319 -17.20 15.80 9.90
N ALA A 320 -17.67 16.02 8.66
CA ALA A 320 -17.07 16.96 7.71
C ALA A 320 -17.05 18.39 8.29
N LEU A 321 -18.17 18.86 8.86
CA LEU A 321 -18.23 20.16 9.53
C LEU A 321 -17.22 20.25 10.68
N LEU A 322 -17.12 19.21 11.52
CA LEU A 322 -16.17 19.18 12.63
C LEU A 322 -14.72 19.22 12.14
N ARG A 323 -14.37 18.48 11.10
CA ARG A 323 -13.03 18.51 10.49
C ARG A 323 -12.70 19.89 9.93
N THR A 324 -13.63 20.55 9.24
CA THR A 324 -13.43 21.91 8.72
C THR A 324 -13.25 22.92 9.85
N LEU A 325 -14.08 22.83 10.90
CA LEU A 325 -13.94 23.67 12.09
C LEU A 325 -12.61 23.43 12.81
N ALA A 326 -12.14 22.19 12.89
CA ALA A 326 -10.84 21.86 13.43
C ALA A 326 -9.73 22.44 12.55
N GLY A 327 -9.80 22.27 11.24
CA GLY A 327 -8.79 22.78 10.30
C GLY A 327 -8.66 24.31 10.28
N THR A 328 -9.72 25.04 10.66
CA THR A 328 -9.74 26.50 10.58
C THR A 328 -9.18 27.16 11.84
N GLU A 329 -8.18 28.03 11.69
CA GLU A 329 -7.78 28.96 12.75
C GLU A 329 -8.78 30.13 12.85
N GLY A 330 -9.32 30.36 14.05
CA GLY A 330 -10.30 31.41 14.25
C GLY A 330 -11.71 31.02 13.79
N VAL A 331 -12.31 31.78 12.86
CA VAL A 331 -13.73 31.65 12.48
C VAL A 331 -13.87 31.07 11.08
N ALA A 332 -14.48 29.89 10.98
CA ALA A 332 -14.92 29.31 9.72
C ALA A 332 -16.15 30.05 9.19
N ARG A 333 -16.08 30.52 7.94
CA ARG A 333 -17.18 31.25 7.31
C ARG A 333 -18.31 30.27 6.98
N ARG A 334 -19.55 30.76 6.98
CA ARG A 334 -20.73 29.93 6.62
C ARG A 334 -20.58 29.30 5.23
N ALA A 335 -20.14 30.09 4.26
CA ALA A 335 -19.93 29.62 2.89
C ALA A 335 -18.94 28.44 2.80
N ASP A 336 -17.85 28.47 3.59
CA ASP A 336 -16.85 27.39 3.58
C ASP A 336 -17.42 26.10 4.18
N LEU A 337 -18.25 26.22 5.23
CA LEU A 337 -18.91 25.08 5.86
C LEU A 337 -20.03 24.49 4.99
N GLN A 338 -20.74 25.32 4.21
CA GLN A 338 -21.75 24.86 3.26
C GLN A 338 -21.14 24.02 2.14
N ARG A 339 -19.94 24.37 1.66
CA ARG A 339 -19.23 23.56 0.64
C ARG A 339 -18.87 22.15 1.11
N CYS A 340 -18.88 21.90 2.42
CA CYS A 340 -18.65 20.57 2.99
C CYS A 340 -19.93 19.72 3.10
N LEU A 341 -21.09 20.29 2.75
CA LEU A 341 -22.40 19.65 2.80
C LEU A 341 -22.91 19.39 1.38
N PRO A 342 -23.87 18.47 1.19
CA PRO A 342 -24.44 18.18 -0.12
C PRO A 342 -24.97 19.44 -0.83
N ASP A 343 -24.92 19.42 -2.17
CA ASP A 343 -25.30 20.56 -3.01
C ASP A 343 -26.72 21.08 -2.70
N GLY A 344 -26.87 22.41 -2.65
CA GLY A 344 -28.14 23.08 -2.36
C GLY A 344 -28.45 23.31 -0.87
N THR A 345 -27.48 23.08 0.04
CA THR A 345 -27.65 23.35 1.47
C THR A 345 -27.74 24.86 1.76
N ASP A 346 -28.93 25.34 2.14
CA ASP A 346 -29.16 26.73 2.54
C ASP A 346 -28.61 27.06 3.95
N GLU A 347 -28.67 28.34 4.35
CA GLU A 347 -28.15 28.77 5.66
C GLU A 347 -28.89 28.11 6.83
N HIS A 348 -30.20 27.84 6.67
CA HIS A 348 -31.01 27.22 7.70
C HIS A 348 -30.59 25.77 7.94
N ALA A 349 -30.35 25.01 6.87
CA ALA A 349 -29.87 23.65 6.92
C ALA A 349 -28.47 23.55 7.56
N LEU A 350 -27.59 24.53 7.32
CA LEU A 350 -26.30 24.63 8.04
C LEU A 350 -26.52 24.82 9.55
N ASP A 351 -27.40 25.73 9.97
CA ASP A 351 -27.70 25.97 11.38
C ASP A 351 -28.29 24.71 12.08
N VAL A 352 -29.14 23.96 11.38
CA VAL A 352 -29.66 22.66 11.85
C VAL A 352 -28.54 21.63 11.96
N ALA A 353 -27.64 21.53 10.98
CA ALA A 353 -26.50 20.62 11.00
C ALA A 353 -25.54 20.92 12.15
N ILE A 354 -25.22 22.19 12.39
CA ILE A 354 -24.40 22.64 13.54
C ILE A 354 -25.09 22.32 14.87
N SER A 355 -26.41 22.52 14.95
CA SER A 355 -27.19 22.19 16.15
C SER A 355 -27.20 20.68 16.44
N ARG A 356 -27.26 19.83 15.40
CA ARG A 356 -27.09 18.38 15.54
C ARG A 356 -25.67 18.01 15.99
N LEU A 357 -24.64 18.59 15.36
CA LEU A 357 -23.24 18.38 15.73
C LEU A 357 -23.00 18.69 17.22
N ARG A 358 -23.47 19.83 17.71
CA ARG A 358 -23.38 20.20 19.14
C ARG A 358 -24.02 19.18 20.06
N ARG A 359 -25.22 18.70 19.71
CA ARG A 359 -25.95 17.70 20.50
C ARG A 359 -25.21 16.37 20.53
N SER A 360 -24.72 15.90 19.38
CA SER A 360 -23.97 14.65 19.31
C SER A 360 -22.66 14.70 20.09
N LEU A 361 -21.92 15.81 20.02
CA LEU A 361 -20.67 15.98 20.77
C LEU A 361 -20.91 16.12 22.27
N GLY A 362 -22.02 16.74 22.69
CA GLY A 362 -22.37 16.87 24.10
C GLY A 362 -21.43 17.75 24.92
N VAL A 363 -20.51 18.50 24.29
CA VAL A 363 -19.57 19.40 24.96
C VAL A 363 -20.03 20.85 24.84
N PRO A 364 -20.53 21.48 25.92
CA PRO A 364 -20.95 22.87 25.90
C PRO A 364 -19.81 23.82 25.52
N GLY A 365 -20.10 24.78 24.63
CA GLY A 365 -19.12 25.78 24.22
C GLY A 365 -18.05 25.30 23.24
N LEU A 366 -18.04 24.01 22.84
CA LEU A 366 -17.08 23.49 21.88
C LEU A 366 -17.26 24.10 20.49
N VAL A 367 -18.48 24.17 19.97
CA VAL A 367 -18.78 24.85 18.70
C VAL A 367 -19.48 26.16 19.00
N LYS A 368 -18.80 27.30 18.83
CA LYS A 368 -19.31 28.64 19.14
C LYS A 368 -19.80 29.35 17.87
N THR A 369 -20.98 29.95 17.93
CA THR A 369 -21.46 30.85 16.87
C THR A 369 -20.79 32.20 17.03
N VAL A 370 -20.24 32.75 15.94
CA VAL A 370 -19.76 34.13 15.87
C VAL A 370 -20.75 34.91 15.02
N VAL A 371 -21.52 35.78 15.67
CA VAL A 371 -22.63 36.52 15.07
C VAL A 371 -22.19 37.20 13.78
N LYS A 372 -22.97 37.01 12.70
CA LYS A 372 -22.72 37.51 11.33
C LYS A 372 -21.41 37.08 10.65
N ARG A 373 -20.59 36.21 11.28
CA ARG A 373 -19.29 35.78 10.73
C ARG A 373 -19.19 34.28 10.44
N GLY A 374 -19.84 33.44 11.25
CA GLY A 374 -19.80 31.99 11.07
C GLY A 374 -19.67 31.24 12.40
N TYR A 375 -18.81 30.23 12.43
CA TYR A 375 -18.61 29.38 13.61
C TYR A 375 -17.13 29.14 13.88
N ARG A 376 -16.80 28.84 15.13
CA ARG A 376 -15.44 28.48 15.54
C ARG A 376 -15.44 27.36 16.55
N LEU A 377 -14.33 26.62 16.62
CA LEU A 377 -14.07 25.79 17.78
C LEU A 377 -13.65 26.66 18.97
N GLY A 378 -14.25 26.37 20.12
CA GLY A 378 -13.88 26.90 21.43
C GLY A 378 -12.80 26.08 22.11
N ALA A 379 -12.06 25.26 21.37
CA ALA A 379 -11.03 24.37 21.87
C ALA A 379 -9.61 24.88 21.58
N VAL A 380 -8.68 24.53 22.45
CA VAL A 380 -7.23 24.73 22.28
C VAL A 380 -6.61 23.43 21.82
N ARG A 381 -5.57 23.49 20.98
CA ARG A 381 -4.83 22.30 20.52
C ARG A 381 -3.97 21.72 21.63
#